data_AF-A0A532TD97-F1
#
_entry.id   AF-A0A532TD97-F1
#
_cell.length_a   1.000
_cell.length_b   1.000
_cell.length_c   1.000
_cell.angle_alpha   90.00
_cell.angle_beta   90.00
_cell.angle_gamma   90.00
#
_symmetry.space_group_name_H-M   'P 1'
#
loop_
_entity.id
_entity.type
_entity.pdbx_description
1 polymer ?
#
loop_
_entity_poly.entity_id
_entity_poly.type
_entity_poly.pdbx_seq_one_letter_code
_entity_poly.pdbx_strand_id
1 'polypeptide(L)' 'MIQFQTRLLKKGKVLFFDIKPKRPGDQLHTRANINKARRILGYEPRTSLEEALRAQITWYKEKIFSQGLHKLTPNNLTKL' A
#
# COMPACT_ATOMS: atom_id res chain seq x y z
N MET A 1 -21.48 7.92 -18.21
CA MET A 1 -20.79 9.04 -17.54
C MET A 1 -20.48 8.61 -16.12
N ILE A 2 -19.24 8.21 -15.80
CA ILE A 2 -18.88 7.66 -14.48
C ILE A 2 -18.34 8.81 -13.62
N GLN A 3 -18.98 9.07 -12.47
CA GLN A 3 -18.58 10.10 -11.53
C GLN A 3 -17.33 9.63 -10.76
N PHE A 4 -16.22 10.35 -10.90
CA PHE A 4 -15.02 10.15 -10.09
C PHE A 4 -15.27 10.73 -8.69
N GLN A 5 -15.24 9.89 -7.65
CA GLN A 5 -15.32 10.37 -6.27
C GLN A 5 -13.95 10.84 -5.79
N THR A 6 -13.90 12.11 -5.38
CA THR A 6 -12.70 12.78 -4.90
C THR A 6 -12.66 12.74 -3.37
N ARG A 7 -11.61 12.17 -2.77
CA ARG A 7 -11.36 12.30 -1.32
C ARG A 7 -10.15 13.21 -1.10
N LEU A 8 -10.38 14.39 -0.52
CA LEU A 8 -9.32 15.33 -0.16
C LEU A 8 -8.47 14.79 1.00
N LEU A 9 -7.15 14.79 0.82
CA LEU A 9 -6.18 14.65 1.92
C LEU A 9 -5.51 16.02 2.15
N LYS A 10 -5.26 16.38 3.42
CA LYS A 10 -4.62 17.66 3.81
C LYS A 10 -3.28 17.84 3.07
N LYS A 11 -3.08 19.07 2.55
CA LYS A 11 -2.07 19.53 1.56
C LYS A 11 -2.44 19.34 0.09
N GLY A 12 -3.58 19.88 -0.35
CA GLY A 12 -3.83 20.36 -1.73
C GLY A 12 -3.68 19.39 -2.91
N LYS A 13 -3.28 18.13 -2.67
CA LYS A 13 -3.10 17.11 -3.70
C LYS A 13 -4.34 16.24 -3.72
N VAL A 14 -5.07 16.37 -4.82
CA VAL A 14 -6.26 15.59 -5.10
C VAL A 14 -5.82 14.23 -5.65
N LEU A 15 -6.31 13.15 -5.05
CA LEU A 15 -6.17 11.80 -5.59
C LEU A 15 -7.41 11.47 -6.43
N PHE A 16 -7.19 11.06 -7.67
CA PHE A 16 -8.22 10.53 -8.54
C PHE A 16 -8.19 9.01 -8.47
N PHE A 17 -9.31 8.41 -8.11
CA PHE A 17 -9.48 6.97 -8.08
C PHE A 17 -10.27 6.52 -9.31
N ASP A 18 -9.70 5.63 -10.09
CA ASP A 18 -10.41 4.89 -11.13
C ASP A 18 -11.00 3.62 -10.51
N ILE A 19 -12.26 3.70 -10.08
CA ILE A 19 -12.93 2.58 -9.39
C ILE A 19 -13.18 1.45 -10.38
N LYS A 20 -12.50 0.32 -10.17
CA LYS A 20 -12.67 -0.89 -10.97
C LYS A 20 -13.57 -1.91 -10.25
N PRO A 21 -14.20 -2.84 -11.00
CA PRO A 21 -14.91 -3.97 -10.40
C PRO A 21 -14.00 -4.78 -9.47
N LYS A 22 -14.59 -5.40 -8.45
CA LYS A 22 -13.88 -6.31 -7.54
C LYS A 22 -13.27 -7.47 -8.33
N ARG A 23 -12.06 -7.90 -7.95
CA ARG A 23 -11.44 -9.06 -8.62
C ARG A 23 -12.12 -10.34 -8.12
N PRO A 24 -12.26 -11.37 -8.98
CA PRO A 24 -12.75 -12.67 -8.53
C PRO A 24 -11.80 -13.23 -7.46
N GLY A 25 -12.36 -13.63 -6.32
CA GLY A 25 -11.59 -14.15 -5.19
C GLY A 25 -11.22 -13.13 -4.10
N ASP A 26 -11.50 -11.83 -4.29
CA ASP A 26 -11.28 -10.83 -3.24
C ASP A 26 -12.20 -11.08 -2.03
N GLN A 27 -11.61 -11.36 -0.87
CA GLN A 27 -12.35 -11.42 0.39
C GLN A 27 -12.89 -10.05 0.80
N LEU A 28 -14.12 -10.01 1.33
CA LEU A 28 -14.75 -8.77 1.80
C LEU A 28 -14.05 -8.21 3.05
N HIS A 29 -13.71 -9.07 4.01
CA HIS A 29 -13.03 -8.69 5.25
C HIS A 29 -12.10 -9.83 5.68
N THR A 30 -10.84 -9.49 5.98
CA THR A 30 -9.88 -10.45 6.53
C THR A 30 -9.06 -9.79 7.63
N ARG A 31 -8.80 -10.53 8.71
CA ARG A 31 -7.97 -10.11 9.84
C ARG A 31 -7.35 -11.33 10.50
N ALA A 32 -6.11 -11.20 10.93
CA ALA A 32 -5.41 -12.27 11.64
C ALA A 32 -5.88 -12.35 13.10
N ASN A 33 -6.22 -13.55 13.57
CA ASN A 33 -6.28 -13.84 15.00
C ASN A 33 -4.87 -14.20 15.48
N ILE A 34 -4.26 -13.33 16.27
CA ILE A 34 -2.87 -13.48 16.74
C ILE A 34 -2.74 -14.09 18.14
N ASN A 35 -3.82 -14.61 18.72
CA ASN A 35 -3.83 -15.13 20.09
C ASN A 35 -2.83 -16.27 20.30
N LYS A 36 -2.64 -17.14 19.30
CA LYS A 36 -1.67 -18.24 19.38
C LYS A 36 -0.23 -17.72 19.44
N ALA A 37 0.11 -16.72 18.62
CA ALA A 37 1.45 -16.12 18.60
C ALA A 37 1.74 -15.37 19.92
N ARG A 38 0.76 -14.63 20.45
CA ARG A 38 0.85 -14.02 21.79
C ARG A 38 1.15 -15.05 22.88
N ARG A 39 0.41 -16.16 22.90
CA ARG A 39 0.55 -17.19 23.95
C ARG A 39 1.88 -17.95 23.87
N ILE A 40 2.31 -18.34 22.67
CA ILE A 40 3.46 -19.25 22.51
C ILE A 40 4.78 -18.47 22.40
N LEU A 41 4.76 -17.30 21.77
CA LEU A 41 5.97 -16.53 21.45
C LEU A 41 6.09 -15.24 22.27
N GLY A 42 5.08 -14.90 23.09
CA GLY A 42 5.04 -13.58 23.75
C GLY A 42 4.96 -12.43 22.75
N TYR A 43 4.51 -12.68 21.51
CA TYR A 43 4.50 -11.69 20.45
C TYR A 43 3.44 -10.62 20.72
N GLU A 44 3.87 -9.36 20.83
CA GLU A 44 2.98 -8.21 20.90
C GLU A 44 3.38 -7.17 19.83
N PRO A 45 2.52 -6.89 18.83
CA PRO A 45 2.80 -5.85 17.84
C PRO A 45 2.77 -4.46 18.50
N ARG A 46 3.86 -3.70 18.34
CA ARG A 46 4.00 -2.35 18.93
C ARG A 46 3.90 -1.23 17.89
N THR A 47 4.06 -1.56 16.62
CA THR A 47 4.05 -0.60 15.51
C THR A 47 2.62 -0.28 15.10
N SER A 48 2.26 1.00 15.10
CA SER A 48 0.96 1.46 14.61
C SER A 48 0.88 1.43 13.08
N LEU A 49 -0.33 1.45 12.53
CA LEU A 49 -0.53 1.54 11.07
C LEU A 49 0.10 2.82 10.49
N GLU A 50 -0.02 3.96 11.19
CA GLU A 50 0.56 5.22 10.71
C GLU A 50 2.10 5.14 10.65
N GLU A 51 2.72 4.61 11.71
CA GLU A 51 4.17 4.46 11.79
C GLU A 51 4.69 3.54 10.67
N ALA A 52 4.07 2.37 10.50
CA ALA A 52 4.43 1.43 9.45
C ALA A 52 4.26 2.06 8.04
N LEU A 53 3.17 2.79 7.81
CA LEU A 53 2.93 3.47 6.54
C LEU A 53 3.96 4.56 6.26
N ARG A 54 4.35 5.31 7.30
CA ARG A 54 5.37 6.36 7.20
C ARG A 54 6.73 5.75 6.84
N ALA A 55 7.12 4.65 7.49
CA ALA A 55 8.35 3.91 7.18
C ALA A 55 8.33 3.36 5.74
N GLN A 56 7.21 2.78 5.29
CA GLN A 56 7.04 2.28 3.93
C GLN A 56 7.22 3.39 2.89
N ILE A 57 6.62 4.57 3.11
CA ILE A 57 6.74 5.71 2.20
C ILE A 57 8.20 6.20 2.14
N THR A 58 8.88 6.28 3.27
CA THR A 58 10.30 6.66 3.33
C THR A 58 11.15 5.70 2.50
N TRP A 59 11.03 4.39 2.75
CA TRP A 59 11.75 3.37 2.00
C TRP A 59 11.46 3.46 0.49
N TYR A 60 10.18 3.59 0.11
CA TYR A 60 9.78 3.68 -1.29
C TYR A 60 10.43 4.89 -1.97
N LYS A 61 10.45 6.04 -1.30
CA LYS A 61 11.08 7.25 -1.83
C LYS A 61 12.58 7.02 -2.07
N GLU A 62 13.28 6.47 -1.09
CA GLU A 62 14.73 6.29 -1.15
C GLU A 62 15.16 5.23 -2.17
N LYS A 63 14.45 4.10 -2.22
CA LYS A 63 14.89 2.93 -2.99
C LYS A 63 14.27 2.84 -4.37
N ILE A 64 13.05 3.35 -4.55
CA ILE A 64 12.31 3.20 -5.81
C ILE A 64 12.12 4.54 -6.51
N PHE A 65 11.69 5.57 -5.79
CA PHE A 65 11.39 6.87 -6.40
C PHE A 65 12.65 7.61 -6.83
N SER A 66 13.61 7.80 -5.93
CA SER A 66 14.86 8.53 -6.18
C SER A 66 15.73 7.89 -7.25
N GLN A 67 15.65 6.56 -7.40
CA GLN A 67 16.39 5.81 -8.42
C GLN A 67 15.64 5.75 -9.76
N GLY A 68 14.45 6.34 -9.87
CA GLY A 68 13.65 6.32 -11.11
C GLY A 68 13.01 4.98 -11.45
N LEU A 69 13.16 3.96 -10.60
CA LEU A 69 12.69 2.58 -10.86
C LEU A 69 11.17 2.47 -10.98
N HIS A 70 10.41 3.40 -10.40
CA HIS A 70 8.95 3.48 -10.55
C HIS A 70 8.47 3.68 -12.00
N LYS A 71 9.36 4.07 -12.92
CA LYS A 71 9.04 4.25 -14.35
C LYS A 71 9.33 3.01 -15.19
N LEU A 72 9.92 1.97 -14.58
CA LEU A 72 10.22 0.74 -15.30
C LEU A 72 8.92 0.01 -15.63
N THR A 73 8.74 -0.31 -16.91
CA THR A 73 7.68 -1.20 -17.39
C THR A 73 8.31 -2.52 -17.81
N PRO A 74 7.55 -3.64 -17.85
CA PRO A 74 8.07 -4.93 -18.30
C PRO A 74 8.78 -4.87 -19.66
N ASN A 75 8.33 -3.98 -20.56
CA ASN A 75 8.92 -3.78 -21.88
C ASN A 75 10.31 -3.08 -21.87
N ASN A 76 10.73 -2.51 -20.74
CA ASN A 76 12.01 -1.81 -20.58
C ASN A 76 13.02 -2.57 -19.68
N LEU A 77 12.70 -3.80 -19.25
CA LEU A 77 13.59 -4.63 -18.41
C LEU A 77 14.59 -5.48 -19.20
N THR A 78 14.42 -5.64 -20.52
CA THR A 78 15.22 -6.52 -21.38
C THR A 78 16.43 -5.86 -22.05
N LYS A 79 16.89 -4.69 -21.56
CA LYS A 79 18.04 -3.95 -22.12
C LYS A 79 19.21 -3.75 -21.14
N LEU A 80 19.36 -4.64 -20.16
CA LEU A 80 20.56 -4.72 -19.30
C LEU A 80 21.33 -6.00 -19.60
#